data_AF-A0AAZ3P2Y9-F1
#
_entry.id   AF-A0AAZ3P2Y9-F1
#
_cell.length_a   1.000
_cell.length_b   1.000
_cell.length_c   1.000
_cell.angle_alpha   90.00
_cell.angle_beta   90.00
_cell.angle_gamma   90.00
#
_symmetry.space_group_name_H-M   'P 1'
#
loop_
_entity.id
_entity.type
_entity.pdbx_description
1 polymer ?
#
loop_
_entity_poly.entity_id
_entity_poly.type
_entity_poly.pdbx_seq_one_letter_code
_entity_poly.pdbx_strand_id
1 'polypeptide(L)'
;TVTAGSRSIVTAGTRSIVTAGSRSTVTAGSRSIVTAGSRSTVTAGSRSIVTAGSRSTVTAGITAGSRSIVTAGSRSIVTAGSRSIVTAGSRSIVTAGSRSIVTAGSRSIVTAGSRSIVTARTRSIVTAGSRSIVTAGSRSIVTPGSRSIVTCWY
;
A
#
# COMPACT_ATOMS: atom_id res chain seq x y z
N THR A 1 10.82 19.61 -0.04
CA THR A 1 9.72 20.57 -0.23
C THR A 1 8.50 20.06 0.50
N VAL A 2 7.79 20.90 1.25
CA VAL A 2 6.60 20.50 2.00
C VAL A 2 5.46 21.47 1.69
N THR A 3 4.32 20.93 1.27
CA THR A 3 3.05 21.64 1.09
C THR A 3 2.02 20.98 2.02
N ALA A 4 1.40 21.76 2.90
CA ALA A 4 0.55 21.25 3.97
C ALA A 4 -0.79 21.98 4.00
N GLY A 5 -1.89 21.22 4.00
CA GLY A 5 -3.26 21.74 4.10
C GLY A 5 -3.65 22.08 5.53
N SER A 6 -4.87 22.62 5.70
CA SER A 6 -5.38 23.04 7.02
C SER A 6 -5.41 21.88 8.04
N ARG A 7 -4.94 22.15 9.26
CA ARG A 7 -4.86 21.17 10.37
C ARG A 7 -4.08 19.90 10.01
N SER A 8 -3.07 19.99 9.16
CA SER A 8 -2.19 18.86 8.85
C SER A 8 -0.91 18.91 9.68
N ILE A 9 -0.33 17.74 9.93
CA ILE A 9 0.94 17.57 10.62
C ILE A 9 1.88 16.87 9.65
N VAL A 10 3.05 17.47 9.38
CA VAL A 10 4.03 16.91 8.44
C VAL A 10 5.41 16.87 9.07
N THR A 11 6.00 15.68 9.10
CA THR A 11 7.42 15.44 9.39
C THR A 11 8.07 14.92 8.12
N ALA A 12 9.12 15.60 7.64
CA ALA A 12 9.73 15.34 6.34
C ALA A 12 11.26 15.21 6.48
N GLY A 13 11.81 14.08 6.02
CA GLY A 13 13.24 13.79 6.05
C GLY A 13 14.02 14.50 4.93
N THR A 14 15.34 14.30 4.93
CA THR A 14 16.25 14.94 3.96
C THR A 14 15.90 14.59 2.51
N ARG A 15 15.89 15.59 1.62
CA ARG A 15 15.54 15.44 0.19
C ARG A 15 14.16 14.80 -0.06
N SER A 16 13.21 14.98 0.86
CA SER A 16 11.84 14.52 0.67
C SER A 16 10.95 15.59 0.03
N ILE A 17 9.91 15.14 -0.66
CA ILE A 17 8.84 15.97 -1.21
C ILE A 17 7.54 15.48 -0.60
N VAL A 18 6.82 16.37 0.08
CA VAL A 18 5.56 16.03 0.76
C VAL A 18 4.46 17.01 0.38
N THR A 19 3.34 16.47 -0.07
CA THR A 19 2.07 17.20 -0.25
C THR A 19 1.02 16.56 0.65
N ALA A 20 0.52 17.31 1.62
CA ALA A 20 -0.42 16.82 2.63
C ALA A 20 -1.75 17.59 2.56
N GLY A 21 -2.86 16.89 2.45
CA GLY A 21 -4.21 17.46 2.44
C GLY A 21 -4.70 17.90 3.83
N SER A 22 -5.92 18.42 3.91
CA SER A 22 -6.48 18.88 5.18
C SER A 22 -6.66 17.75 6.20
N ARG A 23 -6.39 18.03 7.48
CA ARG A 23 -6.48 17.06 8.59
C ARG A 23 -5.68 15.77 8.35
N SER A 24 -4.58 15.85 7.62
CA SER A 24 -3.72 14.68 7.37
C SER A 24 -2.50 14.68 8.27
N THR A 25 -1.96 13.48 8.53
CA THR A 25 -0.70 13.31 9.26
C THR A 25 0.28 12.57 8.36
N VAL A 26 1.44 13.16 8.10
CA VAL A 26 2.45 12.58 7.20
C VAL A 26 3.81 12.53 7.88
N THR A 27 4.40 11.35 7.93
CA THR A 27 5.81 11.13 8.26
C THR A 27 6.51 10.55 7.05
N ALA A 28 7.51 11.27 6.53
CA ALA A 28 8.22 10.93 5.31
C ALA A 28 9.73 10.85 5.58
N GLY A 29 10.35 9.73 5.22
CA GLY A 29 11.78 9.50 5.40
C GLY A 29 12.66 10.23 4.39
N SER A 30 13.97 9.96 4.40
CA SER A 30 14.89 10.56 3.44
C SER A 30 14.63 10.11 2.00
N ARG A 31 14.70 11.05 1.05
CA ARG A 31 14.50 10.81 -0.40
C ARG A 31 13.13 10.18 -0.73
N SER A 32 12.11 10.40 0.09
CA SER A 32 10.75 9.92 -0.18
C SER A 32 9.90 10.99 -0.88
N ILE A 33 8.90 10.54 -1.62
CA ILE A 33 7.87 11.39 -2.22
C ILE A 33 6.53 10.94 -1.66
N VAL A 34 5.79 11.84 -1.02
CA VAL A 34 4.51 11.53 -0.38
C VAL A 34 3.43 12.52 -0.80
N THR A 35 2.33 12.01 -1.33
CA THR A 35 1.10 12.74 -1.58
C THR A 35 -0.01 12.13 -0.74
N ALA A 36 -0.57 12.90 0.19
CA ALA A 36 -1.56 12.44 1.15
C ALA A 36 -2.85 13.26 1.01
N GLY A 37 -3.99 12.60 0.80
CA GLY A 37 -5.30 13.23 0.68
C GLY A 37 -5.86 13.69 2.03
N SER A 38 -7.05 14.29 2.02
CA SER A 38 -7.68 14.78 3.25
C SER A 38 -7.97 13.66 4.24
N ARG A 39 -7.76 13.92 5.55
CA ARG A 39 -7.96 12.96 6.64
C ARG A 39 -7.17 11.66 6.50
N SER A 40 -6.03 11.69 5.81
CA SER A 40 -5.18 10.52 5.64
C SER A 40 -4.04 10.49 6.65
N THR A 41 -3.51 9.30 6.90
CA THR A 41 -2.31 9.09 7.72
C THR A 41 -1.29 8.33 6.90
N VAL A 42 -0.10 8.89 6.71
CA VAL A 42 0.96 8.27 5.90
C VAL A 42 2.27 8.21 6.67
N THR A 43 2.85 7.03 6.73
CA THR A 43 4.22 6.79 7.18
C THR A 43 5.00 6.15 6.05
N ALA A 44 5.93 6.90 5.46
CA ALA A 44 6.79 6.43 4.38
C ALA A 44 8.24 6.42 4.87
N GLY A 45 8.93 5.29 4.78
CA GLY A 45 10.36 5.24 5.06
C GLY A 45 11.20 5.79 3.91
N SER A 46 12.52 5.57 3.98
CA SER A 46 13.46 6.11 3.00
C SER A 46 13.13 5.66 1.58
N ARG A 47 13.43 6.50 0.59
CA ARG A 47 13.30 6.20 -0.86
C ARG A 47 11.92 5.65 -1.29
N SER A 48 10.88 5.91 -0.51
CA SER A 48 9.54 5.41 -0.77
C SER A 48 8.71 6.45 -1.51
N ILE A 49 7.81 5.99 -2.38
CA ILE A 49 6.85 6.81 -3.10
C ILE A 49 5.47 6.38 -2.64
N VAL A 50 4.71 7.30 -2.04
CA VAL A 50 3.39 7.01 -1.49
C VAL A 50 2.36 8.02 -1.96
N THR A 51 1.29 7.52 -2.55
CA THR A 51 0.07 8.29 -2.86
C THR A 51 -1.08 7.71 -2.06
N ALA A 52 -1.64 8.47 -1.12
CA ALA A 52 -2.77 8.07 -0.30
C ALA A 52 -4.00 8.93 -0.59
N GLY A 53 -5.13 8.29 -0.88
CA GLY A 53 -6.42 8.94 -1.06
C GLY A 53 -7.02 9.47 0.24
N SER A 54 -8.25 9.98 0.14
CA SER A 54 -8.95 10.52 1.31
C SER A 54 -9.27 9.44 2.34
N ARG A 55 -9.12 9.77 3.63
CA ARG A 55 -9.39 8.86 4.76
C ARG A 55 -8.63 7.54 4.70
N SER A 56 -7.43 7.54 4.11
CA SER A 56 -6.62 6.35 3.94
C SER A 56 -5.45 6.32 4.92
N THR A 57 -5.01 5.10 5.27
CA THR A 57 -3.86 4.89 6.13
C THR A 57 -2.81 4.09 5.36
N VAL A 58 -1.59 4.61 5.24
CA VAL A 58 -0.51 3.94 4.50
C VAL A 58 0.76 3.89 5.31
N THR A 59 1.32 2.69 5.47
CA THR A 59 2.65 2.45 6.04
C THR A 59 3.50 1.73 5.00
N ALA A 60 4.55 2.38 4.53
CA ALA A 60 5.38 1.87 3.43
C ALA A 60 6.87 1.97 3.73
N GLY A 61 7.58 0.84 3.59
CA GLY A 61 9.04 0.84 3.57
C GLY A 61 9.71 1.33 4.86
N ILE A 62 9.14 1.03 6.03
CA ILE A 62 9.65 1.51 7.33
C ILE A 62 11.01 0.93 7.76
N THR A 63 11.48 -0.15 7.13
CA THR A 63 12.81 -0.71 7.40
C THR A 63 13.91 0.18 6.82
N ALA A 64 15.07 0.27 7.48
CA ALA A 64 16.20 1.05 6.98
C ALA A 64 16.60 0.63 5.55
N GLY A 65 16.86 1.61 4.67
CA GLY A 65 17.25 1.36 3.27
C GLY A 65 16.15 0.77 2.39
N SER A 66 14.89 0.74 2.85
CA SER A 66 13.75 0.31 2.06
C SER A 66 13.53 1.18 0.83
N ARG A 67 12.77 0.65 -0.12
CA ARG A 67 12.21 1.37 -1.26
C ARG A 67 10.85 0.73 -1.52
N SER A 68 9.76 1.47 -1.39
CA SER A 68 8.43 0.92 -1.66
C SER A 68 7.60 1.91 -2.45
N ILE A 69 6.72 1.41 -3.30
CA ILE A 69 5.78 2.23 -4.08
C ILE A 69 4.39 1.83 -3.65
N VAL A 70 3.61 2.78 -3.15
CA VAL A 70 2.24 2.52 -2.69
C VAL A 70 1.27 3.55 -3.24
N THR A 71 0.22 3.07 -3.90
CA THR A 71 -0.94 3.86 -4.30
C THR A 71 -2.16 3.30 -3.59
N ALA A 72 -2.81 4.12 -2.76
CA ALA A 72 -3.92 3.72 -1.92
C ALA A 72 -5.14 4.60 -2.23
N GLY A 73 -6.24 3.99 -2.67
CA GLY A 73 -7.51 4.67 -2.96
C GLY A 73 -8.19 5.17 -1.68
N SER A 74 -9.37 5.76 -1.80
CA SER A 74 -10.08 6.33 -0.63
C SER A 74 -10.50 5.27 0.38
N ARG A 75 -10.39 5.58 1.68
CA ARG A 75 -10.73 4.69 2.81
C ARG A 75 -10.00 3.35 2.77
N SER A 76 -8.77 3.32 2.26
CA SER A 76 -7.96 2.10 2.21
C SER A 76 -6.93 2.08 3.32
N ILE A 77 -6.50 0.86 3.69
CA ILE A 77 -5.44 0.62 4.65
C ILE A 77 -4.37 -0.21 3.95
N VAL A 78 -3.14 0.30 3.87
CA VAL A 78 -2.05 -0.39 3.18
C VAL A 78 -0.81 -0.46 4.06
N THR A 79 -0.30 -1.67 4.26
CA THR A 79 1.02 -1.94 4.85
C THR A 79 1.90 -2.62 3.81
N ALA A 80 3.03 -2.02 3.49
CA ALA A 80 3.90 -2.45 2.41
C ALA A 80 5.35 -2.59 2.91
N GLY A 81 5.90 -3.81 2.82
CA GLY A 81 7.27 -4.14 3.19
C GLY A 81 8.31 -3.52 2.25
N SER A 82 9.58 -3.81 2.47
CA SER A 82 10.67 -3.30 1.62
C SER A 82 10.59 -3.87 0.19
N ARG A 83 10.87 -3.03 -0.81
CA ARG A 83 10.89 -3.39 -2.24
C ARG A 83 9.53 -3.87 -2.77
N SER A 84 8.43 -3.52 -2.09
CA SER A 84 7.10 -3.87 -2.56
C SER A 84 6.48 -2.78 -3.42
N ILE A 85 5.57 -3.19 -4.29
CA ILE A 85 4.72 -2.31 -5.09
C ILE A 85 3.28 -2.68 -4.77
N VAL A 86 2.50 -1.71 -4.29
CA VAL A 86 1.10 -1.94 -3.89
C VAL A 86 0.17 -0.92 -4.51
N THR A 87 -0.86 -1.39 -5.19
CA THR A 87 -1.99 -0.60 -5.66
C THR A 87 -3.25 -1.12 -4.99
N ALA A 88 -3.88 -0.28 -4.19
CA ALA A 88 -5.06 -0.64 -3.39
C ALA A 88 -6.24 0.25 -3.79
N GLY A 89 -7.36 -0.36 -4.18
CA GLY A 89 -8.59 0.33 -4.56
C GLY A 89 -9.33 0.95 -3.37
N SER A 90 -10.50 1.51 -3.61
CA SER A 90 -11.31 2.11 -2.54
C SER A 90 -11.78 1.07 -1.52
N ARG A 91 -11.75 1.42 -0.23
CA ARG A 91 -12.18 0.55 0.88
C ARG A 91 -11.47 -0.81 0.91
N SER A 92 -10.22 -0.88 0.47
CA SER A 92 -9.43 -2.11 0.48
C SER A 92 -8.46 -2.14 1.66
N ILE A 93 -8.07 -3.35 2.06
CA ILE A 93 -7.05 -3.59 3.08
C ILE A 93 -5.97 -4.44 2.44
N VAL A 94 -4.73 -3.96 2.44
CA VAL A 94 -3.60 -4.68 1.82
C VAL A 94 -2.42 -4.75 2.77
N THR A 95 -1.91 -5.97 2.97
CA THR A 95 -0.64 -6.24 3.64
C THR A 95 0.28 -6.97 2.66
N ALA A 96 1.37 -6.32 2.26
CA ALA A 96 2.34 -6.89 1.32
C ALA A 96 3.70 -7.09 2.00
N GLY A 97 4.23 -8.31 1.92
CA GLY A 97 5.58 -8.65 2.34
C GLY A 97 6.67 -8.02 1.48
N SER A 98 7.91 -8.39 1.77
CA SER A 98 9.07 -7.87 1.05
C SER A 98 9.10 -8.35 -0.40
N ARG A 99 9.50 -7.48 -1.33
CA ARG A 99 9.60 -7.79 -2.77
C ARG A 99 8.29 -8.30 -3.39
N SER A 100 7.14 -7.87 -2.87
CA SER A 100 5.84 -8.32 -3.35
C SER A 100 5.16 -7.26 -4.21
N ILE A 101 4.36 -7.71 -5.17
CA ILE A 101 3.56 -6.87 -6.05
C ILE A 101 2.10 -7.19 -5.79
N VAL A 102 1.32 -6.21 -5.35
CA VAL A 102 -0.10 -6.43 -5.01
C VAL A 102 -0.98 -5.39 -5.69
N THR A 103 -1.99 -5.87 -6.42
CA THR A 103 -3.08 -5.06 -6.97
C THR A 103 -4.39 -5.54 -6.37
N ALA A 104 -5.00 -4.72 -5.52
CA ALA A 104 -6.28 -5.01 -4.88
C ALA A 104 -7.36 -4.06 -5.39
N GLY A 105 -8.47 -4.62 -5.86
CA GLY A 105 -9.65 -3.89 -6.28
C GLY A 105 -10.44 -3.32 -5.11
N SER A 106 -11.59 -2.70 -5.42
CA SER A 106 -12.44 -2.10 -4.40
C SER A 106 -12.99 -3.12 -3.40
N ARG A 107 -13.05 -2.77 -2.12
CA ARG A 107 -13.59 -3.63 -1.04
C ARG A 107 -12.90 -4.99 -0.91
N SER A 108 -11.62 -5.08 -1.27
CA SER A 108 -10.86 -6.35 -1.23
C SER A 108 -9.92 -6.37 -0.03
N ILE A 109 -9.62 -7.57 0.44
CA ILE A 109 -8.65 -7.82 1.51
C ILE A 109 -7.55 -8.70 0.93
N VAL A 110 -6.30 -8.23 0.97
CA VAL A 110 -5.17 -8.98 0.43
C VAL A 110 -4.02 -9.04 1.42
N THR A 111 -3.59 -10.25 1.74
CA THR A 111 -2.35 -10.52 2.45
C THR A 111 -1.43 -11.29 1.51
N ALA A 112 -0.27 -10.71 1.19
CA ALA A 112 0.73 -11.34 0.34
C ALA A 112 2.03 -11.55 1.11
N GLY A 113 2.51 -12.80 1.13
CA GLY A 113 3.83 -13.16 1.63
C GLY A 113 4.97 -12.51 0.83
N SER A 114 6.20 -12.85 1.17
CA SER A 114 7.39 -12.29 0.49
C SER A 114 7.54 -12.84 -0.93
N ARG A 115 8.01 -12.00 -1.85
CA ARG A 115 8.21 -12.35 -3.28
C ARG A 115 6.94 -12.87 -3.96
N SER A 116 5.78 -12.35 -3.59
CA SER A 116 4.50 -12.81 -4.14
C SER A 116 3.90 -11.76 -5.07
N ILE A 117 3.15 -12.22 -6.06
CA ILE A 117 2.41 -11.39 -7.01
C ILE A 117 0.93 -11.71 -6.81
N VAL A 118 0.14 -10.72 -6.39
CA VAL A 118 -1.29 -10.92 -6.12
C VAL A 118 -2.13 -9.88 -6.86
N THR A 119 -3.06 -10.35 -7.68
CA THR A 119 -4.12 -9.54 -8.27
C THR A 119 -5.45 -10.01 -7.70
N ALA A 120 -6.20 -9.10 -7.11
CA ALA A 120 -7.46 -9.37 -6.42
C ALA A 120 -8.51 -8.39 -6.93
N ARG A 121 -9.58 -8.87 -7.57
CA ARG A 121 -10.67 -7.99 -8.05
C ARG A 121 -11.62 -7.61 -6.92
N THR A 122 -12.67 -6.87 -7.25
CA THR A 122 -13.64 -6.32 -6.30
C THR A 122 -14.20 -7.37 -5.32
N ARG A 123 -14.27 -7.01 -4.03
CA ARG A 123 -14.82 -7.87 -2.96
C ARG A 123 -14.14 -9.22 -2.80
N SER A 124 -12.88 -9.36 -3.20
CA SER A 124 -12.13 -10.61 -2.99
C SER A 124 -11.35 -10.62 -1.68
N ILE A 125 -11.09 -11.81 -1.17
CA ILE A 125 -10.23 -12.06 -0.01
C ILE A 125 -9.11 -12.99 -0.48
N VAL A 126 -7.86 -12.53 -0.42
CA VAL A 126 -6.69 -13.31 -0.86
C VAL A 126 -5.64 -13.37 0.24
N THR A 127 -5.23 -14.57 0.61
CA THR A 127 -4.08 -14.80 1.49
C THR A 127 -3.06 -15.68 0.76
N ALA A 128 -2.03 -15.05 0.20
CA ALA A 128 -1.00 -15.75 -0.56
C ALA A 128 0.24 -15.98 0.29
N GLY A 129 0.74 -17.23 0.30
CA GLY A 129 2.04 -17.58 0.85
C GLY A 129 3.21 -16.89 0.15
N SER A 130 4.44 -17.22 0.55
CA SER A 130 5.64 -16.67 -0.07
C SER A 130 5.91 -17.28 -1.44
N ARG A 131 6.47 -16.49 -2.37
CA ARG A 131 6.78 -16.93 -3.75
C ARG A 131 5.57 -17.44 -4.52
N SER A 132 4.40 -16.85 -4.29
CA SER A 132 3.15 -17.28 -4.93
C SER A 132 2.66 -16.25 -5.94
N ILE A 133 1.97 -16.73 -6.99
CA ILE A 133 1.30 -15.91 -7.99
C ILE A 133 -0.19 -16.20 -7.88
N VAL A 134 -1.00 -15.19 -7.59
CA VAL A 134 -2.43 -15.36 -7.34
C VAL A 134 -3.24 -14.34 -8.13
N THR A 135 -4.21 -14.82 -8.89
CA THR A 135 -5.23 -13.98 -9.53
C THR A 135 -6.60 -14.41 -9.01
N ALA A 136 -7.28 -13.51 -8.31
CA ALA A 136 -8.61 -13.75 -7.77
C ALA A 136 -9.65 -12.85 -8.45
N GLY A 137 -10.73 -13.47 -8.90
CA GLY A 137 -11.91 -12.86 -9.48
C GLY A 137 -12.72 -12.06 -8.45
N SER A 138 -13.93 -11.66 -8.84
CA SER A 138 -14.74 -10.79 -8.00
C SER A 138 -15.51 -11.64 -6.98
N ARG A 139 -15.52 -11.27 -5.70
CA ARG A 139 -16.16 -12.08 -4.65
C ARG A 139 -15.51 -13.47 -4.42
N SER A 140 -14.27 -13.64 -4.88
CA SER A 140 -13.48 -14.84 -4.64
C SER A 140 -12.82 -14.85 -3.26
N ILE A 141 -12.66 -16.05 -2.67
CA ILE A 141 -11.81 -16.29 -1.49
C ILE A 141 -10.72 -17.28 -1.88
N VAL A 142 -9.45 -16.88 -1.78
CA VAL A 142 -8.31 -17.65 -2.31
C VAL A 142 -7.17 -17.67 -1.28
N THR A 143 -6.82 -18.85 -0.78
CA THR A 143 -5.77 -19.03 0.25
C THR A 143 -4.70 -20.03 -0.20
N PRO A 144 -3.88 -19.70 -1.20
CA PRO A 144 -2.82 -20.59 -1.65
C PRO A 144 -1.65 -20.59 -0.68
N GLY A 145 -1.01 -21.75 -0.60
CA GLY A 145 0.23 -21.93 0.13
C GLY A 145 1.40 -21.16 -0.48
N SER A 146 2.59 -21.48 0.00
CA SER A 146 3.83 -20.96 -0.59
C SER A 146 4.16 -21.66 -1.90
N ARG A 147 4.82 -20.96 -2.83
CA ARG A 147 5.25 -21.50 -4.14
C ARG A 147 4.09 -22.02 -4.98
N SER A 148 2.96 -21.33 -4.95
CA SER A 148 1.76 -21.72 -5.70
C SER A 148 1.44 -20.74 -6.80
N ILE A 149 0.81 -21.24 -7.87
CA ILE A 149 0.20 -20.43 -8.92
C ILE A 149 -1.29 -20.77 -8.91
N VAL A 150 -2.14 -19.78 -8.57
CA VAL A 150 -3.59 -19.99 -8.48
C VAL A 150 -4.31 -18.88 -9.23
N THR A 151 -5.25 -19.29 -10.07
CA THR A 151 -6.16 -18.38 -10.76
C THR A 151 -7.60 -18.80 -10.45
N CYS A 152 -8.39 -17.89 -9.89
CA CYS A 152 -9.80 -18.08 -9.63
C CYS A 152 -10.58 -17.02 -10.41
N TRP A 153 -11.50 -17.45 -11.28
CA TRP A 153 -12.20 -16.56 -12.22
C TRP A 153 -13.62 -16.17 -11.78
N TYR A 154 -14.09 -16.63 -10.62
CA TYR A 154 -15.44 -16.32 -10.13
C TYR A 154 -15.51 -14.91 -9.51
#